data_AF-A0A453KCB7-F1
#
_entry.id   AF-A0A453KCB7-F1
#
_cell.length_a   1.000
_cell.length_b   1.000
_cell.length_c   1.000
_cell.angle_alpha   90.00
_cell.angle_beta   90.00
_cell.angle_gamma   90.00
#
_symmetry.space_group_name_H-M   'P 1'
#
loop_
_entity.id
_entity.type
_entity.pdbx_description
1 polymer ?
#
loop_
_entity_poly.entity_id
_entity_poly.type
_entity_poly.pdbx_seq_one_letter_code
_entity_poly.pdbx_strand_id
1 'polypeptide(L)'
;MAVIKVRMSKLRKAKSVEDSRHKSASREPKEGQSSNPKRANGEAPVEPQQREVCAFCDDGGELICCDGGCLRSFHPTKEHGERSMCTTLGLNEAKWQKHKALGEKGLYFCENCKHKQHQCFACGLLGSSNLTAGPEVFQCKEQKCGHFYHPGCVAKILYPDNKAKATCFEQCVAGGLEFSCPVHKCKRCKEAENKHDKEMQFAVCRRCPTVYHRKCLPRDISLIEDEEEATPQRAWDGILPDQILIYCRKH
;
A
#
# COMPACT_ATOMS: atom_id res chain seq x y z
N MET A 1 54.45 -0.93 -3.08
CA MET A 1 53.02 -0.57 -3.03
C MET A 1 52.72 0.35 -4.20
N ALA A 2 52.17 -0.19 -5.28
CA ALA A 2 51.98 0.50 -6.54
C ALA A 2 50.61 1.20 -6.57
N VAL A 3 50.62 2.50 -6.85
CA VAL A 3 49.44 3.34 -7.01
C VAL A 3 49.04 3.30 -8.49
N ILE A 4 47.93 2.63 -8.82
CA ILE A 4 47.35 2.65 -10.17
C ILE A 4 46.10 3.53 -10.13
N LYS A 5 46.26 4.78 -10.56
CA LYS A 5 45.17 5.70 -10.92
C LYS A 5 44.56 5.23 -12.25
N VAL A 6 43.30 4.80 -12.24
CA VAL A 6 42.53 4.59 -13.47
C VAL A 6 41.76 5.85 -13.83
N ARG A 7 41.88 6.20 -15.10
CA ARG A 7 41.56 7.47 -15.77
C ARG A 7 40.07 7.47 -16.16
N MET A 8 39.30 8.47 -15.70
CA MET A 8 37.92 8.66 -16.17
C MET A 8 37.92 9.21 -17.60
N SER A 9 37.37 8.43 -18.55
CA SER A 9 37.16 8.84 -19.94
C SER A 9 35.84 9.58 -20.10
N LYS A 10 35.93 10.75 -20.74
CA LYS A 10 34.87 11.72 -21.06
C LYS A 10 33.74 11.09 -21.88
N LEU A 11 32.50 11.19 -21.40
CA LEU A 11 31.30 11.04 -22.22
C LEU A 11 31.00 12.38 -22.92
N ARG A 12 30.91 12.33 -24.26
CA ARG A 12 30.64 13.48 -25.13
C ARG A 12 29.12 13.70 -25.25
N LYS A 13 28.74 14.98 -25.23
CA LYS A 13 27.40 15.54 -25.45
C LYS A 13 27.10 15.54 -26.96
N ALA A 14 25.90 15.14 -27.38
CA ALA A 14 25.41 15.34 -28.74
C ALA A 14 24.15 16.21 -28.73
N LYS A 15 24.09 17.15 -29.68
CA LYS A 15 23.13 18.24 -29.84
C LYS A 15 21.97 17.84 -30.76
N SER A 16 20.86 18.57 -30.57
CA SER A 16 19.63 18.71 -31.35
C SER A 16 19.81 19.11 -32.83
N VAL A 17 18.85 18.73 -33.68
CA VAL A 17 18.49 19.42 -34.95
C VAL A 17 16.97 19.23 -35.25
N GLU A 18 16.19 20.32 -35.17
CA GLU A 18 14.95 20.64 -35.94
C GLU A 18 15.36 20.94 -37.41
N ASP A 19 14.59 20.87 -38.50
CA ASP A 19 13.19 21.22 -38.79
C ASP A 19 12.93 20.79 -40.26
N SER A 20 11.68 20.62 -40.71
CA SER A 20 11.18 21.14 -42.02
C SER A 20 9.76 20.69 -42.37
N ARG A 21 8.94 21.73 -42.49
CA ARG A 21 7.54 21.85 -42.89
C ARG A 21 7.24 21.39 -44.33
N HIS A 22 5.98 21.02 -44.59
CA HIS A 22 5.22 21.45 -45.77
C HIS A 22 3.75 21.74 -45.40
N LYS A 23 3.25 22.84 -45.99
CA LYS A 23 1.98 23.57 -45.78
C LYS A 23 0.94 23.03 -46.80
N SER A 24 -0.38 23.02 -46.60
CA SER A 24 -1.28 24.16 -46.89
C SER A 24 -2.79 23.86 -46.74
N ALA A 25 -3.52 24.88 -46.24
CA ALA A 25 -4.90 25.37 -46.53
C ALA A 25 -6.13 24.43 -46.34
N SER A 26 -7.05 24.64 -45.38
CA SER A 26 -8.02 25.75 -45.12
C SER A 26 -9.30 25.70 -45.97
N ARG A 27 -10.46 25.44 -45.33
CA ARG A 27 -11.78 26.12 -45.49
C ARG A 27 -12.84 25.51 -44.55
N GLU A 28 -13.34 26.30 -43.60
CA GLU A 28 -14.65 26.14 -42.92
C GLU A 28 -15.69 27.11 -43.56
N PRO A 29 -16.95 27.34 -43.05
CA PRO A 29 -17.75 26.68 -41.99
C PRO A 29 -19.23 26.44 -42.39
N LYS A 30 -20.03 25.73 -41.56
CA LYS A 30 -21.46 26.05 -41.33
C LYS A 30 -21.94 25.65 -39.93
N GLU A 31 -22.67 26.60 -39.34
CA GLU A 31 -23.28 26.63 -38.01
C GLU A 31 -24.46 25.66 -37.85
N GLY A 32 -24.69 25.23 -36.61
CA GLY A 32 -25.91 24.57 -36.16
C GLY A 32 -25.98 24.57 -34.64
N GLN A 33 -26.74 25.52 -34.09
CA GLN A 33 -27.01 25.68 -32.66
C GLN A 33 -27.77 24.47 -32.10
N SER A 34 -27.37 23.98 -30.92
CA SER A 34 -28.33 23.48 -29.94
C SER A 34 -27.76 23.58 -28.53
N SER A 35 -28.65 23.93 -27.61
CA SER A 35 -28.41 24.50 -26.29
C SER A 35 -28.55 23.47 -25.17
N ASN A 36 -27.96 23.84 -24.02
CA ASN A 36 -28.30 23.45 -22.64
C ASN A 36 -27.63 22.17 -22.06
N PRO A 37 -27.52 22.05 -20.72
CA PRO A 37 -26.85 22.94 -19.76
C PRO A 37 -25.76 22.21 -18.94
N LYS A 38 -24.95 23.04 -18.26
CA LYS A 38 -24.00 22.67 -17.19
C LYS A 38 -24.62 21.68 -16.19
N ARG A 39 -24.01 20.52 -16.02
CA ARG A 39 -24.08 19.75 -14.78
C ARG A 39 -22.76 19.90 -14.05
N ALA A 40 -22.82 20.61 -12.92
CA ALA A 40 -21.77 20.62 -11.93
C ALA A 40 -21.60 19.18 -11.41
N ASN A 41 -20.48 18.54 -11.76
CA ASN A 41 -20.08 17.32 -11.09
C ASN A 41 -19.34 17.77 -9.82
N GLY A 42 -20.09 17.91 -8.73
CA GLY A 42 -19.50 17.94 -7.41
C GLY A 42 -18.93 16.56 -7.15
N GLU A 43 -17.65 16.38 -7.44
CA GLU A 43 -16.90 15.27 -6.88
C GLU A 43 -16.96 15.44 -5.37
N ALA A 44 -17.76 14.60 -4.70
CA ALA A 44 -17.69 14.46 -3.26
C ALA A 44 -16.21 14.19 -2.90
N PRO A 45 -15.69 14.77 -1.81
CA PRO A 45 -14.35 14.44 -1.36
C PRO A 45 -14.25 12.93 -1.24
N VAL A 46 -13.29 12.34 -1.95
CA VAL A 46 -12.95 10.94 -1.73
C VAL A 46 -12.40 10.88 -0.31
N GLU A 47 -13.27 10.50 0.63
CA GLU A 47 -12.92 10.31 2.03
C GLU A 47 -11.62 9.48 2.09
N PRO A 48 -10.64 9.88 2.91
CA PRO A 48 -9.38 9.17 2.96
C PRO A 48 -9.70 7.72 3.33
N GLN A 49 -9.22 6.79 2.51
CA GLN A 49 -9.21 5.34 2.76
C GLN A 49 -8.32 5.02 3.97
N GLN A 50 -8.69 5.56 5.14
CA GLN A 50 -8.12 5.25 6.42
C GLN A 50 -8.36 3.76 6.64
N ARG A 51 -7.32 3.04 7.07
CA ARG A 51 -7.45 1.60 7.28
C ARG A 51 -8.54 1.35 8.30
N GLU A 52 -9.60 0.67 7.87
CA GLU A 52 -10.87 0.57 8.60
C GLU A 52 -10.84 -0.50 9.71
N VAL A 53 -9.67 -1.10 9.93
CA VAL A 53 -9.47 -2.17 10.91
C VAL A 53 -8.29 -1.86 11.83
N CYS A 54 -8.45 -2.24 13.08
CA CYS A 54 -7.44 -2.13 14.11
C CYS A 54 -6.23 -3.02 13.78
N ALA A 55 -5.03 -2.50 13.96
CA ALA A 55 -3.80 -3.23 13.71
C ALA A 55 -3.52 -4.36 14.70
N PHE A 56 -4.22 -4.39 15.84
CA PHE A 56 -4.07 -5.40 16.87
C PHE A 56 -5.04 -6.57 16.70
N CYS A 57 -6.34 -6.30 16.55
CA CYS A 57 -7.38 -7.32 16.51
C CYS A 57 -8.01 -7.55 15.13
N ASP A 58 -7.70 -6.71 14.14
CA ASP A 58 -8.30 -6.73 12.80
C ASP A 58 -9.82 -6.49 12.75
N ASP A 59 -10.41 -6.01 13.85
CA ASP A 59 -11.80 -5.54 13.93
C ASP A 59 -11.87 -4.02 13.69
N GLY A 60 -13.03 -3.55 13.22
CA GLY A 60 -13.32 -2.14 12.97
C GLY A 60 -13.87 -1.40 14.18
N GLY A 61 -14.63 -0.34 13.93
CA GLY A 61 -15.25 0.51 14.95
C GLY A 61 -14.55 1.85 15.10
N GLU A 62 -14.53 2.39 16.33
CA GLU A 62 -13.89 3.68 16.60
C GLU A 62 -12.37 3.52 16.63
N LEU A 63 -11.68 4.11 15.66
CA LEU A 63 -10.25 3.96 15.47
C LEU A 63 -9.53 5.30 15.43
N ILE A 64 -8.29 5.31 15.93
CA ILE A 64 -7.33 6.39 15.74
C ILE A 64 -6.26 5.95 14.74
N CYS A 65 -6.03 6.78 13.72
CA CYS A 65 -5.04 6.52 12.66
C CYS A 65 -3.69 7.14 13.00
N CYS A 66 -2.61 6.43 12.72
CA CYS A 66 -1.26 6.96 12.83
C CYS A 66 -0.91 7.84 11.61
N ASP A 67 -0.57 9.10 11.85
CA ASP A 67 -0.12 10.08 10.85
C ASP A 67 1.32 9.88 10.38
N GLY A 68 2.02 8.92 10.99
CA GLY A 68 3.30 8.44 10.48
C GLY A 68 3.17 7.53 9.26
N GLY A 69 4.30 7.18 8.64
CA GLY A 69 4.33 6.38 7.40
C GLY A 69 3.77 4.96 7.49
N CYS A 70 3.41 4.45 8.69
CA CYS A 70 2.80 3.11 8.81
C CYS A 70 1.31 3.08 8.48
N LEU A 71 0.62 4.23 8.57
CA LEU A 71 -0.82 4.36 8.29
C LEU A 71 -1.72 3.33 9.01
N ARG A 72 -1.26 2.81 10.16
CA ARG A 72 -2.00 1.83 10.96
C ARG A 72 -3.04 2.52 11.82
N SER A 73 -4.15 1.85 12.03
CA SER A 73 -5.26 2.30 12.88
C SER A 73 -5.36 1.44 14.14
N PHE A 74 -5.86 2.00 15.24
CA PHE A 74 -5.94 1.30 16.53
C PHE A 74 -7.20 1.69 17.29
N HIS A 75 -7.73 0.80 18.15
CA HIS A 75 -8.72 1.22 19.14
C HIS A 75 -8.06 2.15 20.17
N PRO A 76 -8.57 3.39 20.37
CA PRO A 76 -7.90 4.39 21.20
C PRO A 76 -7.99 4.06 22.69
N THR A 77 -9.16 3.68 23.19
CA THR A 77 -9.42 3.39 24.62
C THR A 77 -9.90 1.94 24.79
N LYS A 78 -9.89 1.43 26.03
CA LYS A 78 -10.33 0.06 26.35
C LYS A 78 -11.77 -0.22 25.93
N GLU A 79 -12.67 0.74 26.14
CA GLU A 79 -14.09 0.64 25.77
C GLU A 79 -14.27 0.35 24.27
N HIS A 80 -13.56 1.10 23.42
CA HIS A 80 -13.66 0.93 21.97
C HIS A 80 -13.13 -0.43 21.48
N GLY A 81 -12.25 -1.08 22.25
CA GLY A 81 -11.70 -2.40 21.93
C GLY A 81 -12.40 -3.57 22.62
N GLU A 82 -13.37 -3.32 23.47
CA GLU A 82 -13.98 -4.33 24.35
C GLU A 82 -14.64 -5.46 23.56
N ARG A 83 -15.41 -5.10 22.52
CA ARG A 83 -16.10 -6.05 21.64
C ARG A 83 -15.17 -7.10 21.03
N SER A 84 -13.93 -6.74 20.73
CA SER A 84 -12.94 -7.60 20.08
C SER A 84 -11.85 -8.10 21.04
N MET A 85 -12.00 -7.88 22.35
CA MET A 85 -10.97 -8.15 23.36
C MET A 85 -9.60 -7.57 22.98
N CYS A 86 -9.61 -6.40 22.32
CA CYS A 86 -8.41 -5.76 21.81
C CYS A 86 -7.55 -5.21 22.96
N THR A 87 -6.22 -5.30 22.83
CA THR A 87 -5.29 -4.70 23.81
C THR A 87 -5.38 -3.16 23.82
N THR A 88 -5.82 -2.55 22.71
CA THR A 88 -5.98 -1.09 22.51
C THR A 88 -4.70 -0.28 22.73
N LEU A 89 -4.75 1.03 22.49
CA LEU A 89 -3.68 1.95 22.88
C LEU A 89 -3.74 2.35 24.36
N GLY A 90 -4.83 2.07 25.05
CA GLY A 90 -5.02 2.44 26.45
C GLY A 90 -5.03 3.95 26.71
N LEU A 91 -5.43 4.77 25.72
CA LEU A 91 -5.66 6.20 25.95
C LEU A 91 -6.79 6.35 26.97
N ASN A 92 -6.63 7.31 27.88
CA ASN A 92 -7.72 7.71 28.75
C ASN A 92 -8.72 8.60 27.99
N GLU A 93 -9.93 8.71 28.52
CA GLU A 93 -11.01 9.43 27.84
C GLU A 93 -10.69 10.90 27.61
N ALA A 94 -10.04 11.56 28.57
CA ALA A 94 -9.63 12.96 28.41
C ALA A 94 -8.65 13.18 27.24
N LYS A 95 -7.65 12.30 27.07
CA LYS A 95 -6.70 12.35 25.94
C LYS A 95 -7.41 12.06 24.62
N TRP A 96 -8.32 11.10 24.61
CA TRP A 96 -9.09 10.76 23.41
C TRP A 96 -10.00 11.91 22.96
N GLN A 97 -10.74 12.50 23.89
CA GLN A 97 -11.60 13.65 23.60
C GLN A 97 -10.79 14.87 23.16
N LYS A 98 -9.62 15.10 23.76
CA LYS A 98 -8.70 16.15 23.31
C LYS A 98 -8.24 15.92 21.87
N HIS A 99 -7.89 14.68 21.52
CA HIS A 99 -7.52 14.34 20.14
C HIS A 99 -8.67 14.64 19.17
N LYS A 100 -9.89 14.17 19.47
CA LYS A 100 -11.08 14.46 18.67
C LYS A 100 -11.36 15.96 18.51
N ALA A 101 -11.23 16.72 19.59
CA ALA A 101 -11.44 18.17 19.58
C ALA A 101 -10.42 18.93 18.71
N LEU A 102 -9.22 18.38 18.52
CA LEU A 102 -8.20 18.97 17.64
C LEU A 102 -8.45 18.68 16.16
N GLY A 103 -9.30 17.69 15.84
CA GLY A 103 -9.60 17.29 14.46
C GLY A 103 -8.32 17.02 13.67
N GLU A 104 -8.20 17.63 12.49
CA GLU A 104 -7.02 17.53 11.61
C GLU A 104 -5.69 18.00 12.25
N LYS A 105 -5.75 18.82 13.31
CA LYS A 105 -4.55 19.27 14.05
C LYS A 105 -4.09 18.26 15.10
N GLY A 106 -4.93 17.27 15.41
CA GLY A 106 -4.67 16.26 16.42
C GLY A 106 -3.78 15.14 15.90
N LEU A 107 -2.54 15.44 15.53
CA LEU A 107 -1.65 14.40 15.00
C LEU A 107 -1.35 13.32 16.04
N TYR A 108 -1.46 12.06 15.63
CA TYR A 108 -1.12 10.88 16.39
C TYR A 108 -0.03 10.06 15.69
N PHE A 109 1.04 9.75 16.43
CA PHE A 109 2.09 8.85 15.97
C PHE A 109 2.14 7.62 16.89
N CYS A 110 2.06 6.42 16.32
CA CYS A 110 2.28 5.20 17.09
C CYS A 110 3.76 5.07 17.52
N GLU A 111 4.04 4.26 18.54
CA GLU A 111 5.40 4.09 19.08
C GLU A 111 6.41 3.67 18.01
N ASN A 112 6.01 2.78 17.08
CA ASN A 112 6.83 2.38 15.95
C ASN A 112 7.23 3.57 15.06
N CYS A 113 6.31 4.49 14.76
CA CYS A 113 6.63 5.68 13.97
C CYS A 113 7.48 6.68 14.75
N LYS A 114 7.20 6.89 16.04
CA LYS A 114 8.01 7.76 16.92
C LYS A 114 9.46 7.29 16.99
N HIS A 115 9.66 5.99 17.11
CA HIS A 115 10.99 5.39 17.23
C HIS A 115 11.60 4.95 15.89
N LYS A 116 10.90 5.16 14.77
CA LYS A 116 11.30 4.70 13.44
C LYS A 116 11.65 3.21 13.41
N GLN A 117 10.86 2.38 14.09
CA GLN A 117 10.98 0.93 14.10
C GLN A 117 9.73 0.29 13.50
N HIS A 118 9.84 -0.19 12.28
CA HIS A 118 8.68 -0.68 11.53
C HIS A 118 8.76 -2.18 11.28
N GLN A 119 7.60 -2.83 11.30
CA GLN A 119 7.50 -4.26 11.05
C GLN A 119 7.62 -4.52 9.55
N CYS A 120 8.49 -5.45 9.17
CA CYS A 120 8.50 -5.98 7.82
C CYS A 120 7.21 -6.78 7.58
N PHE A 121 6.38 -6.36 6.63
CA PHE A 121 5.09 -7.01 6.37
C PHE A 121 5.22 -8.45 5.82
N ALA A 122 6.40 -8.82 5.32
CA ALA A 122 6.67 -10.16 4.83
C ALA A 122 7.01 -11.17 5.94
N CYS A 123 7.81 -10.78 6.94
CA CYS A 123 8.31 -11.70 7.97
C CYS A 123 7.83 -11.39 9.39
N GLY A 124 7.21 -10.23 9.62
CA GLY A 124 6.72 -9.83 10.93
C GLY A 124 7.79 -9.34 11.91
N LEU A 125 9.08 -9.36 11.54
CA LEU A 125 10.15 -8.83 12.39
C LEU A 125 10.27 -7.31 12.25
N LEU A 126 10.63 -6.64 13.35
CA LEU A 126 10.93 -5.21 13.35
C LEU A 126 12.30 -4.93 12.73
N GLY A 127 12.42 -3.76 12.09
CA GLY A 127 13.71 -3.19 11.73
C GLY A 127 13.66 -1.67 11.78
N SER A 128 14.83 -1.05 11.87
CA SER A 128 14.98 0.40 11.79
C SER A 128 14.54 0.92 10.42
N SER A 129 13.70 1.94 10.38
CA SER A 129 13.39 2.72 9.17
C SER A 129 14.07 4.09 9.19
N ASN A 130 15.08 4.27 10.05
CA ASN A 130 15.76 5.54 10.18
C ASN A 130 16.81 5.71 9.07
N LEU A 131 16.50 6.55 8.08
CA LEU A 131 17.36 6.78 6.91
C LEU A 131 18.76 7.29 7.25
N THR A 132 18.95 7.94 8.40
CA THR A 132 20.25 8.48 8.83
C THR A 132 21.07 7.51 9.69
N ALA A 133 20.52 6.37 10.09
CA ALA A 133 21.13 5.45 11.05
C ALA A 133 21.18 4.00 10.54
N GLY A 134 21.32 3.82 9.21
CA GLY A 134 21.31 2.49 8.59
C GLY A 134 19.92 1.86 8.62
N PRO A 135 19.04 2.17 7.66
CA PRO A 135 17.72 1.56 7.60
C PRO A 135 17.80 0.07 7.28
N GLU A 136 17.07 -0.74 8.05
CA GLU A 136 16.91 -2.19 7.87
C GLU A 136 15.61 -2.52 7.13
N VAL A 137 14.60 -1.66 7.27
CA VAL A 137 13.32 -1.77 6.53
C VAL A 137 13.03 -0.52 5.73
N PHE A 138 12.44 -0.72 4.56
CA PHE A 138 12.14 0.33 3.59
C PHE A 138 10.65 0.35 3.28
N GLN A 139 10.10 1.56 3.20
CA GLN A 139 8.67 1.78 2.92
C GLN A 139 8.39 1.55 1.44
N CYS A 140 7.22 1.00 1.13
CA CYS A 140 6.71 1.01 -0.22
C CYS A 140 6.48 2.46 -0.70
N LYS A 141 6.82 2.74 -1.96
CA LYS A 141 6.67 4.07 -2.57
C LYS A 141 5.22 4.53 -2.74
N GLU A 142 4.25 3.60 -2.74
CA GLU A 142 2.85 3.95 -2.91
C GLU A 142 2.33 4.67 -1.68
N GLN A 143 1.90 5.93 -1.84
CA GLN A 143 1.61 6.86 -0.74
C GLN A 143 0.62 6.31 0.30
N LYS A 144 -0.41 5.57 -0.14
CA LYS A 144 -1.45 5.00 0.72
C LYS A 144 -1.16 3.57 1.18
N CYS A 145 0.01 3.02 0.87
CA CYS A 145 0.35 1.64 1.21
C CYS A 145 0.80 1.49 2.66
N GLY A 146 1.76 2.28 3.12
CA GLY A 146 2.24 2.25 4.51
C GLY A 146 2.93 0.95 4.97
N HIS A 147 3.22 0.03 4.05
CA HIS A 147 3.94 -1.21 4.36
C HIS A 147 5.46 -1.04 4.25
N PHE A 148 6.18 -1.69 5.16
CA PHE A 148 7.64 -1.72 5.24
C PHE A 148 8.17 -3.12 4.98
N TYR A 149 9.38 -3.22 4.44
CA TYR A 149 10.03 -4.49 4.12
C TYR A 149 11.52 -4.48 4.37
N HIS A 150 12.06 -5.58 4.90
CA HIS A 150 13.48 -5.86 4.75
C HIS A 150 13.81 -6.07 3.26
N PRO A 151 14.90 -5.49 2.73
CA PRO A 151 15.29 -5.65 1.33
C PRO A 151 15.31 -7.11 0.86
N GLY A 152 15.96 -7.99 1.62
CA GLY A 152 16.02 -9.41 1.28
C GLY A 152 14.67 -10.13 1.34
N CYS A 153 13.74 -9.70 2.21
CA CYS A 153 12.40 -10.29 2.28
C CYS A 153 11.57 -9.94 1.05
N VAL A 154 11.52 -8.67 0.64
CA VAL A 154 10.76 -8.26 -0.54
C VAL A 154 11.39 -8.80 -1.83
N ALA A 155 12.73 -8.86 -1.91
CA ALA A 155 13.45 -9.43 -3.04
C ALA A 155 13.04 -10.89 -3.31
N LYS A 156 13.00 -11.72 -2.25
CA LYS A 156 12.60 -13.14 -2.34
C LYS A 156 11.16 -13.32 -2.81
N ILE A 157 10.26 -12.39 -2.48
CA ILE A 157 8.86 -12.45 -2.91
C ILE A 157 8.72 -12.04 -4.39
N LEU A 158 9.45 -11.00 -4.81
CA LEU A 158 9.36 -10.48 -6.18
C LEU A 158 10.10 -11.36 -7.20
N TYR A 159 11.20 -12.01 -6.79
CA TYR A 159 12.06 -12.81 -7.65
C TYR A 159 12.36 -14.20 -7.05
N PRO A 160 11.34 -15.03 -6.78
CA PRO A 160 11.53 -16.33 -6.13
C PRO A 160 12.45 -17.28 -6.91
N ASP A 161 12.36 -17.25 -8.24
CA ASP A 161 13.06 -18.19 -9.12
C ASP A 161 14.38 -17.63 -9.69
N ASN A 162 14.73 -16.39 -9.37
CA ASN A 162 15.93 -15.72 -9.90
C ASN A 162 16.77 -15.11 -8.78
N LYS A 163 17.64 -15.93 -8.20
CA LYS A 163 18.52 -15.53 -7.08
C LYS A 163 19.40 -14.33 -7.42
N ALA A 164 19.99 -14.28 -8.62
CA ALA A 164 20.85 -13.17 -9.03
C ALA A 164 20.07 -11.83 -9.07
N LYS A 165 18.85 -11.85 -9.61
CA LYS A 165 17.97 -10.67 -9.64
C LYS A 165 17.49 -10.29 -8.25
N ALA A 166 17.17 -11.26 -7.40
CA ALA A 166 16.82 -11.02 -6.00
C ALA A 166 17.96 -10.33 -5.23
N THR A 167 19.19 -10.85 -5.33
CA THR A 167 20.37 -10.25 -4.68
C THR A 167 20.65 -8.84 -5.19
N CYS A 168 20.58 -8.62 -6.51
CA CYS A 168 20.75 -7.28 -7.08
C CYS A 168 19.68 -6.31 -6.56
N PHE A 169 18.41 -6.73 -6.57
CA PHE A 169 17.31 -5.91 -6.06
C PHE A 169 17.46 -5.58 -4.57
N GLU A 170 17.84 -6.57 -3.74
CA GLU A 170 18.12 -6.39 -2.32
C GLU A 170 19.18 -5.30 -2.09
N GLN A 171 20.30 -5.36 -2.82
CA GLN A 171 21.36 -4.35 -2.75
C GLN A 171 20.88 -2.97 -3.21
N CYS A 172 20.09 -2.91 -4.29
CA CYS A 172 19.54 -1.64 -4.77
C CYS A 172 18.59 -0.99 -3.75
N VAL A 173 17.70 -1.76 -3.14
CA VAL A 173 16.78 -1.24 -2.11
C VAL A 173 17.56 -0.81 -0.87
N ALA A 174 18.55 -1.58 -0.43
CA ALA A 174 19.44 -1.17 0.66
C ALA A 174 20.22 0.13 0.32
N GLY A 175 20.51 0.35 -0.96
CA GLY A 175 21.10 1.59 -1.48
C GLY A 175 20.10 2.74 -1.71
N GLY A 176 18.82 2.58 -1.35
CA GLY A 176 17.81 3.64 -1.42
C GLY A 176 16.90 3.60 -2.65
N LEU A 177 16.87 2.51 -3.42
CA LEU A 177 15.92 2.34 -4.52
C LEU A 177 14.47 2.34 -4.01
N GLU A 178 13.64 3.21 -4.58
CA GLU A 178 12.19 3.18 -4.38
C GLU A 178 11.54 2.00 -5.10
N PHE A 179 10.57 1.35 -4.46
CA PHE A 179 9.88 0.19 -5.02
C PHE A 179 8.39 0.14 -4.68
N SER A 180 7.61 -0.47 -5.58
CA SER A 180 6.23 -0.88 -5.29
C SER A 180 6.25 -2.29 -4.72
N CYS A 181 5.57 -2.51 -3.59
CA CYS A 181 5.64 -3.77 -2.87
C CYS A 181 4.65 -4.82 -3.41
N PRO A 182 4.77 -6.10 -3.02
CA PRO A 182 4.00 -7.19 -3.61
C PRO A 182 2.48 -7.08 -3.45
N VAL A 183 1.98 -6.28 -2.51
CA VAL A 183 0.53 -6.11 -2.28
C VAL A 183 -0.20 -5.43 -3.44
N HIS A 184 0.53 -4.79 -4.35
CA HIS A 184 -0.04 -4.09 -5.50
C HIS A 184 -0.17 -4.97 -6.76
N LYS A 185 0.12 -6.28 -6.65
CA LYS A 185 0.06 -7.21 -7.76
C LYS A 185 -0.61 -8.51 -7.33
N CYS A 186 -1.49 -9.02 -8.17
CA CYS A 186 -2.10 -10.32 -7.96
C CYS A 186 -1.01 -11.41 -7.99
N LYS A 187 -0.98 -12.25 -6.96
CA LYS A 187 -0.03 -13.37 -6.84
C LYS A 187 -0.17 -14.37 -7.98
N ARG A 188 -1.38 -14.54 -8.54
CA ARG A 188 -1.66 -15.49 -9.63
C ARG A 188 -1.23 -14.95 -11.00
N CYS A 189 -1.84 -13.85 -11.46
CA CYS A 189 -1.61 -13.33 -12.82
C CYS A 189 -0.55 -12.22 -12.90
N LYS A 190 -0.04 -11.71 -11.76
CA LYS A 190 0.97 -10.64 -11.65
C LYS A 190 0.51 -9.25 -12.10
N GLU A 191 -0.73 -9.10 -12.52
CA GLU A 191 -1.34 -7.82 -12.90
C GLU A 191 -1.79 -6.98 -11.69
N ALA A 192 -1.89 -5.67 -11.90
CA ALA A 192 -2.35 -4.70 -10.92
C ALA A 192 -3.88 -4.75 -10.71
N GLU A 193 -4.38 -4.03 -9.71
CA GLU A 193 -5.81 -3.88 -9.46
C GLU A 193 -6.48 -3.03 -10.52
N ASN A 194 -7.74 -3.33 -10.83
CA ASN A 194 -8.66 -2.38 -11.42
C ASN A 194 -9.89 -2.26 -10.53
N LYS A 195 -10.03 -1.16 -9.79
CA LYS A 195 -11.11 -0.95 -8.83
C LYS A 195 -12.50 -0.86 -9.47
N HIS A 196 -12.56 -0.47 -10.75
CA HIS A 196 -13.82 -0.32 -11.50
C HIS A 196 -14.34 -1.65 -12.07
N ASP A 197 -13.52 -2.69 -12.08
CA ASP A 197 -13.91 -4.03 -12.51
C ASP A 197 -13.95 -4.95 -11.28
N LYS A 198 -15.15 -5.39 -10.90
CA LYS A 198 -15.40 -6.26 -9.75
C LYS A 198 -14.51 -7.51 -9.78
N GLU A 199 -14.26 -8.10 -10.94
CA GLU A 199 -13.44 -9.31 -11.03
C GLU A 199 -11.95 -9.04 -10.87
N MET A 200 -11.53 -7.78 -11.04
CA MET A 200 -10.17 -7.27 -10.90
C MET A 200 -9.92 -6.46 -9.62
N GLN A 201 -10.90 -6.41 -8.71
CA GLN A 201 -10.70 -5.92 -7.35
C GLN A 201 -9.85 -6.91 -6.55
N PHE A 202 -9.05 -6.39 -5.63
CA PHE A 202 -8.16 -7.21 -4.83
C PHE A 202 -8.83 -7.85 -3.60
N ALA A 203 -8.44 -9.10 -3.38
CA ALA A 203 -8.54 -9.86 -2.16
C ALA A 203 -7.17 -9.87 -1.47
N VAL A 204 -7.05 -9.16 -0.34
CA VAL A 204 -5.77 -8.88 0.31
C VAL A 204 -5.64 -9.61 1.62
N CYS A 205 -4.54 -10.34 1.78
CA CYS A 205 -4.28 -11.04 3.03
C CYS A 205 -3.93 -10.06 4.15
N ARG A 206 -4.58 -10.22 5.30
CA ARG A 206 -4.36 -9.31 6.43
C ARG A 206 -2.99 -9.47 7.11
N ARG A 207 -2.39 -10.65 7.00
CA ARG A 207 -1.17 -11.06 7.74
C ARG A 207 0.10 -11.15 6.88
N CYS A 208 -0.02 -11.09 5.56
CA CYS A 208 1.15 -11.15 4.69
C CYS A 208 0.90 -10.45 3.33
N PRO A 209 1.93 -10.25 2.50
CA PRO A 209 1.81 -9.54 1.23
C PRO A 209 1.07 -10.28 0.11
N THR A 210 0.35 -11.37 0.44
CA THR A 210 -0.38 -12.17 -0.54
C THR A 210 -1.66 -11.46 -0.94
N VAL A 211 -1.82 -11.23 -2.25
CA VAL A 211 -2.99 -10.59 -2.84
C VAL A 211 -3.45 -11.39 -4.06
N TYR A 212 -4.75 -11.48 -4.28
CA TYR A 212 -5.35 -12.06 -5.48
C TYR A 212 -6.37 -11.07 -6.03
N HIS A 213 -6.68 -11.13 -7.32
CA HIS A 213 -7.98 -10.59 -7.78
C HIS A 213 -9.12 -11.48 -7.31
N ARG A 214 -10.35 -10.97 -7.26
CA ARG A 214 -11.57 -11.78 -7.02
C ARG A 214 -11.62 -13.02 -7.93
N LYS A 215 -11.45 -12.84 -9.25
CA LYS A 215 -11.40 -13.96 -10.22
C LYS A 215 -10.18 -14.89 -10.07
N CYS A 216 -9.17 -14.43 -9.33
CA CYS A 216 -7.91 -15.13 -9.10
C CYS A 216 -7.83 -15.81 -7.74
N LEU A 217 -8.84 -15.63 -6.90
CA LEU A 217 -8.87 -16.17 -5.57
C LEU A 217 -8.93 -17.71 -5.65
N PRO A 218 -8.01 -18.43 -5.00
CA PRO A 218 -8.07 -19.88 -4.90
C PRO A 218 -9.37 -20.35 -4.23
N ARG A 219 -9.93 -21.47 -4.72
CA ARG A 219 -11.21 -22.01 -4.23
C ARG A 219 -11.18 -22.40 -2.75
N ASP A 220 -10.00 -22.76 -2.23
CA ASP A 220 -9.76 -23.12 -0.83
C ASP A 220 -9.66 -21.91 0.13
N ILE A 221 -9.83 -20.70 -0.39
CA ILE A 221 -10.02 -19.46 0.39
C ILE A 221 -11.49 -19.04 0.22
N SER A 222 -12.37 -19.75 0.92
CA SER A 222 -13.82 -19.62 0.79
C SER A 222 -14.37 -18.35 1.45
N LEU A 223 -15.37 -17.75 0.81
CA LEU A 223 -16.18 -16.64 1.35
C LEU A 223 -17.26 -17.11 2.34
N ILE A 224 -17.57 -18.40 2.33
CA ILE A 224 -18.64 -19.02 3.11
C ILE A 224 -18.02 -20.20 3.86
N GLU A 225 -18.45 -20.42 5.11
CA GLU A 225 -18.14 -21.65 5.84
C GLU A 225 -18.93 -22.79 5.23
N ASP A 226 -18.25 -23.85 4.82
CA ASP A 226 -18.89 -25.07 4.37
C ASP A 226 -18.75 -26.12 5.48
N GLU A 227 -19.86 -26.38 6.18
CA GLU A 227 -19.92 -27.37 7.27
C GLU A 227 -19.76 -28.81 6.76
N GLU A 228 -20.13 -29.09 5.51
CA GLU A 228 -20.02 -30.43 4.91
C GLU A 228 -18.57 -30.74 4.51
N GLU A 229 -17.88 -29.77 3.92
CA GLU A 229 -16.49 -29.89 3.48
C GLU A 229 -15.47 -29.46 4.56
N ALA A 230 -15.94 -29.06 5.75
CA ALA A 230 -15.15 -28.51 6.85
C ALA A 230 -14.17 -27.40 6.40
N THR A 231 -14.57 -26.60 5.41
CA THR A 231 -13.72 -25.50 4.92
C THR A 231 -14.04 -24.22 5.69
N PRO A 232 -13.08 -23.69 6.49
CA PRO A 232 -13.33 -22.48 7.25
C PRO A 232 -13.42 -21.28 6.30
N GLN A 233 -14.28 -20.33 6.64
CA GLN A 233 -14.34 -19.03 5.96
C GLN A 233 -12.99 -18.33 6.14
N ARG A 234 -12.43 -17.90 5.02
CA ARG A 234 -11.11 -17.25 4.94
C ARG A 234 -11.14 -15.98 4.11
N ALA A 235 -12.30 -15.60 3.59
CA ALA A 235 -12.54 -14.38 2.85
C ALA A 235 -13.83 -13.70 3.32
N TRP A 236 -13.79 -12.37 3.38
CA TRP A 236 -14.92 -11.52 3.69
C TRP A 236 -15.04 -10.42 2.63
N ASP A 237 -16.17 -10.39 1.93
CA ASP A 237 -16.51 -9.40 0.92
C ASP A 237 -17.52 -8.41 1.52
N GLY A 238 -17.33 -7.11 1.27
CA GLY A 238 -18.23 -6.06 1.78
C GLY A 238 -17.96 -5.57 3.21
N ILE A 239 -16.89 -6.03 3.87
CA ILE A 239 -16.42 -5.43 5.14
C ILE A 239 -15.62 -4.15 4.87
N LEU A 240 -14.84 -4.13 3.79
CA LEU A 240 -14.04 -2.98 3.35
C LEU A 240 -14.58 -2.47 2.00
N PRO A 241 -14.67 -1.15 1.77
CA PRO A 241 -14.97 -0.57 0.47
C PRO A 241 -13.96 -1.05 -0.57
N ASP A 242 -14.48 -1.55 -1.69
CA ASP A 242 -13.72 -1.95 -2.88
C ASP A 242 -12.64 -3.02 -2.65
N GLN A 243 -12.67 -3.75 -1.52
CA GLN A 243 -11.63 -4.74 -1.17
C GLN A 243 -12.20 -5.94 -0.41
N ILE A 244 -11.71 -7.14 -0.76
CA ILE A 244 -12.01 -8.37 -0.02
C ILE A 244 -10.90 -8.60 1.01
N LEU A 245 -11.25 -8.77 2.28
CA LEU A 245 -10.30 -9.16 3.32
C LEU A 245 -10.14 -10.67 3.31
N ILE A 246 -8.89 -11.17 3.33
CA ILE A 246 -8.65 -12.63 3.42
C ILE A 246 -7.59 -13.01 4.48
N TYR A 247 -7.66 -14.26 4.93
CA TYR A 247 -6.55 -14.97 5.57
C TYR A 247 -6.09 -16.09 4.64
N CYS A 248 -4.96 -15.88 3.97
CA CYS A 248 -4.40 -16.92 3.12
C CYS A 248 -3.98 -18.14 3.94
N ARG A 249 -3.79 -19.29 3.29
CA ARG A 249 -3.48 -20.59 3.92
C ARG A 249 -2.21 -20.65 4.79
N LYS A 250 -1.41 -19.58 4.82
CA LYS A 250 -0.24 -19.46 5.71
C LYS A 250 -0.60 -19.05 7.14
N HIS A 251 -1.86 -18.67 7.38
CA HIS A 251 -2.36 -18.12 8.63
C HIS A 251 -3.68 -18.76 9.02
#